data_AF-A0A3D4URT4-F1
#
_entry.id   AF-A0A3D4URT4-F1
#
_cell.length_a   1.000
_cell.length_b   1.000
_cell.length_c   1.000
_cell.angle_alpha   90.00
_cell.angle_beta   90.00
_cell.angle_gamma   90.00
#
_symmetry.space_group_name_H-M   'P 1'
#
loop_
_entity.id
_entity.type
_entity.pdbx_description
1 polymer ?
#
loop_
_entity_poly.entity_id
_entity_poly.type
_entity_poly.pdbx_seq_one_letter_code
_entity_poly.pdbx_strand_id
1 'polypeptide(L)'
;MLYTYTVMTKATKMQQPDSEVKLTPQQEAFCNEFIKDLNIKQAAIRAGYSEKHAANNAYTLTKNPAIVQRIAELKSEQTKRTKIEA
;
A
#
# COMPACT_ATOMS: atom_id res chain seq x y z
N MET A 1 19.05 23.12 23.66
CA MET A 1 18.34 21.84 23.85
C MET A 1 18.23 21.16 22.50
N LEU A 2 19.16 20.24 22.23
CA LEU A 2 19.25 19.48 20.98
C LEU A 2 18.77 18.06 21.30
N TYR A 3 17.60 17.66 20.81
CA TYR A 3 17.21 16.26 20.83
C TYR A 3 17.84 15.58 19.61
N THR A 4 19.07 15.10 19.80
CA THR A 4 19.82 14.34 18.81
C THR A 4 19.21 12.95 18.63
N TYR A 5 18.86 12.64 17.39
CA TYR A 5 18.48 11.31 16.92
C TYR A 5 19.64 10.34 17.06
N THR A 6 19.71 9.56 18.15
CA THR A 6 20.62 8.42 18.26
C THR A 6 20.07 7.40 19.26
N VAL A 7 19.30 6.45 18.74
CA VAL A 7 19.33 5.03 19.13
C VAL A 7 18.45 4.28 18.14
N MET A 8 19.07 3.46 17.29
CA MET A 8 18.64 2.11 16.89
C MET A 8 19.54 1.66 15.72
N THR A 9 20.81 1.44 16.07
CA THR A 9 21.75 0.55 15.40
C THR A 9 21.23 -0.88 15.45
N LYS A 10 20.43 -1.28 14.46
CA LYS A 10 20.33 -2.68 14.04
C LYS A 10 20.42 -2.71 12.53
N ALA A 11 21.33 -3.52 12.01
CA ALA A 11 21.26 -3.99 10.65
C ALA A 11 19.95 -4.79 10.51
N THR A 12 18.84 -4.08 10.29
CA THR A 12 17.59 -4.69 9.88
C THR A 12 17.85 -5.12 8.45
N LYS A 13 18.08 -6.42 8.27
CA LYS A 13 18.34 -7.06 6.98
C LYS A 13 17.51 -6.37 5.89
N MET A 14 18.19 -5.90 4.84
CA MET A 14 17.57 -5.82 3.52
C MET A 14 17.09 -7.25 3.22
N GLN A 15 15.85 -7.54 3.61
CA GLN A 15 15.23 -8.81 3.35
C GLN A 15 14.79 -8.76 1.88
N GLN A 16 15.70 -9.10 0.98
CA GLN A 16 15.32 -9.82 -0.22
C GLN A 16 15.88 -11.23 -0.02
N PRO A 17 15.04 -12.28 -0.05
CA PRO A 17 14.94 -13.00 -1.32
C PRO A 17 13.58 -13.68 -1.60
N ASP A 18 13.27 -13.73 -2.90
CA ASP A 18 12.45 -14.70 -3.64
C ASP A 18 10.97 -14.98 -3.30
N SER A 19 10.22 -15.15 -4.40
CA SER A 19 8.82 -15.58 -4.58
C SER A 19 7.75 -14.50 -4.34
N GLU A 20 7.27 -13.95 -5.46
CA GLU A 20 5.88 -13.51 -5.70
C GLU A 20 5.08 -13.27 -4.40
N VAL A 21 5.17 -12.09 -3.78
CA VAL A 21 4.30 -11.73 -2.65
C VAL A 21 2.88 -11.62 -3.20
N LYS A 22 2.22 -12.77 -3.25
CA LYS A 22 0.88 -12.91 -3.78
C LYS A 22 -0.04 -12.20 -2.81
N LEU A 23 -0.44 -11.00 -3.21
CA LEU A 23 -1.42 -10.21 -2.48
C LEU A 23 -2.63 -11.09 -2.21
N THR A 24 -3.15 -11.01 -0.99
CA THR A 24 -4.42 -11.68 -0.72
C THR A 24 -5.50 -11.05 -1.61
N PRO A 25 -6.56 -11.78 -1.96
CA PRO A 25 -7.66 -11.21 -2.75
C PRO A 25 -8.22 -9.92 -2.14
N GLN A 26 -8.19 -9.83 -0.80
CA GLN A 26 -8.62 -8.66 -0.05
C GLN A 26 -7.68 -7.45 -0.22
N GLN A 27 -6.37 -7.70 -0.21
CA GLN A 27 -5.36 -6.68 -0.44
C GLN A 27 -5.39 -6.18 -1.88
N GLU A 28 -5.59 -7.08 -2.84
CA GLU A 28 -5.75 -6.70 -4.24
C GLU A 28 -7.03 -5.88 -4.46
N ALA A 29 -8.16 -6.28 -3.85
CA ALA A 29 -9.37 -5.48 -3.86
C ALA A 29 -9.15 -4.07 -3.28
N PHE A 30 -8.40 -3.95 -2.19
CA PHE A 30 -8.02 -2.66 -1.62
C PHE A 30 -7.24 -1.79 -2.62
N CYS A 31 -6.23 -2.35 -3.29
CA CYS A 31 -5.44 -1.62 -4.29
C CYS A 31 -6.33 -1.12 -5.46
N ASN A 32 -7.22 -1.98 -5.95
CA ASN A 32 -8.13 -1.66 -7.05
C ASN A 32 -9.14 -0.57 -6.67
N GLU A 33 -9.69 -0.62 -5.46
CA GLU A 33 -10.61 0.41 -4.97
C GLU A 33 -9.90 1.74 -4.71
N PHE A 34 -8.71 1.69 -4.11
CA PHE A 34 -7.93 2.89 -3.80
C PHE A 34 -7.56 3.69 -5.06
N ILE A 35 -7.23 3.02 -6.16
CA ILE A 35 -6.91 3.70 -7.42
C ILE A 35 -8.13 4.41 -8.05
N LYS A 36 -9.36 4.03 -7.68
CA LYS A 36 -10.58 4.67 -8.20
C LYS A 36 -10.87 6.01 -7.54
N ASP A 37 -10.76 6.08 -6.21
CA ASP A 37 -11.22 7.23 -5.42
C ASP A 37 -10.14 7.89 -4.55
N LEU A 38 -8.92 7.32 -4.52
CA LEU A 38 -7.80 7.73 -3.69
C LEU A 38 -8.15 7.85 -2.20
N ASN A 39 -9.19 7.13 -1.75
CA ASN A 39 -9.67 7.15 -0.37
C ASN A 39 -9.32 5.85 0.35
N ILE A 40 -8.25 5.89 1.15
CA ILE A 40 -7.75 4.71 1.86
C ILE A 40 -8.79 4.06 2.79
N LYS A 41 -9.62 4.85 3.49
CA LYS A 41 -10.60 4.30 4.45
C LYS A 41 -11.73 3.61 3.69
N GLN A 42 -12.28 4.28 2.67
CA GLN A 42 -13.39 3.73 1.89
C GLN A 42 -12.95 2.55 1.03
N ALA A 43 -11.74 2.59 0.46
CA ALA A 43 -11.17 1.46 -0.24
C ALA A 43 -11.05 0.22 0.66
N ALA A 44 -10.65 0.39 1.93
CA ALA A 44 -10.62 -0.72 2.88
C ALA A 44 -12.01 -1.26 3.20
N ILE A 45 -13.02 -0.40 3.37
CA ILE A 45 -14.41 -0.85 3.61
C ILE A 45 -14.92 -1.68 2.43
N ARG A 46 -14.72 -1.18 1.20
CA ARG A 46 -15.14 -1.88 -0.03
C ARG A 46 -14.36 -3.16 -0.30
N ALA A 47 -13.10 -3.21 0.12
CA ALA A 47 -12.29 -4.43 0.11
C ALA A 47 -12.74 -5.44 1.20
N GLY A 48 -13.76 -5.13 2.00
CA GLY A 48 -14.32 -6.05 2.99
C GLY A 48 -13.66 -5.99 4.37
N TYR A 49 -12.89 -4.95 4.68
CA TYR A 49 -12.44 -4.71 6.05
C TYR A 49 -13.57 -4.12 6.89
N SER A 50 -13.66 -4.52 8.16
CA SER A 50 -14.68 -3.98 9.08
C SER A 50 -14.62 -2.46 9.17
N GLU A 51 -15.75 -1.76 9.07
CA GLU A 51 -15.79 -0.29 9.12
C GLU A 51 -15.14 0.28 10.38
N LYS A 52 -15.37 -0.37 11.52
CA LYS A 52 -14.82 0.01 12.82
C LYS A 52 -13.28 0.11 12.81
N HIS A 53 -12.61 -0.76 12.05
CA HIS A 53 -11.15 -0.83 11.98
C HIS A 53 -10.58 -0.48 10.62
N ALA A 54 -11.41 -0.06 9.66
CA ALA A 54 -11.00 0.21 8.29
C ALA A 54 -9.89 1.26 8.20
N ALA A 55 -9.95 2.33 9.02
CA ALA A 55 -8.91 3.37 9.03
C ALA A 55 -7.55 2.83 9.49
N ASN A 56 -7.51 2.04 10.57
CA ASN A 56 -6.27 1.46 11.10
C ASN A 56 -5.71 0.39 10.17
N ASN A 57 -6.57 -0.45 9.60
CA ASN A 57 -6.19 -1.45 8.61
C ASN A 57 -5.64 -0.77 7.35
N ALA A 58 -6.34 0.24 6.81
CA ALA A 58 -5.89 1.02 5.67
C ALA A 58 -4.52 1.65 5.91
N TYR A 59 -4.29 2.25 7.07
CA TYR A 59 -2.99 2.84 7.42
C TYR A 59 -1.86 1.80 7.53
N THR A 60 -2.18 0.58 7.96
CA THR A 60 -1.22 -0.53 7.98
C THR A 60 -0.94 -1.03 6.56
N LEU A 61 -1.97 -1.11 5.71
CA LEU A 61 -1.87 -1.52 4.31
C LEU A 61 -1.00 -0.55 3.50
N THR A 62 -1.14 0.77 3.71
CA THR A 62 -0.32 1.76 3.00
C THR A 62 1.15 1.75 3.41
N LYS A 63 1.48 1.16 4.57
CA LYS A 63 2.87 0.93 5.00
C LYS A 63 3.47 -0.34 4.44
N ASN A 64 2.65 -1.25 3.91
CA ASN A 64 3.14 -2.51 3.38
C ASN A 64 3.77 -2.26 1.99
N PRO A 65 5.08 -2.56 1.80
CA PRO A 65 5.75 -2.30 0.53
C PRO A 65 5.13 -3.05 -0.65
N ALA A 66 4.58 -4.26 -0.45
CA ALA A 66 3.93 -5.01 -1.52
C ALA A 66 2.66 -4.32 -2.04
N ILE A 67 1.89 -3.70 -1.13
CA ILE A 67 0.70 -2.91 -1.48
C ILE A 67 1.11 -1.64 -2.25
N VAL A 68 2.13 -0.93 -1.76
CA VAL A 68 2.64 0.27 -2.42
C VAL A 68 3.13 -0.03 -3.83
N GLN A 69 3.86 -1.13 -4.01
CA GLN A 69 4.32 -1.58 -5.32
C GLN A 69 3.14 -1.87 -6.25
N ARG A 70 2.12 -2.62 -5.79
CA ARG A 70 0.94 -2.92 -6.61
C ARG A 70 0.16 -1.67 -7.01
N ILE A 71 0.01 -0.71 -6.10
CA ILE A 71 -0.62 0.58 -6.40
C ILE A 71 0.17 1.32 -7.50
N ALA A 72 1.51 1.30 -7.44
CA ALA A 72 2.35 1.92 -8.46
C ALA A 72 2.20 1.23 -9.83
N GLU A 73 2.13 -0.11 -9.86
CA GLU A 73 1.85 -0.88 -11.07
C GLU A 73 0.48 -0.50 -11.67
N LEU A 74 -0.58 -0.49 -10.86
CA LEU A 74 -1.93 -0.11 -11.30
C LEU A 74 -1.99 1.32 -11.84
N LYS A 75 -1.23 2.27 -11.25
CA LYS A 75 -1.09 3.63 -11.80
C LYS A 75 -0.41 3.61 -13.15
N SER A 76 0.70 2.87 -13.28
CA SER A 76 1.41 2.75 -14.56
C SER A 76 0.52 2.14 -15.64
N GLU A 77 -0.23 1.08 -15.31
CA GLU A 77 -1.21 0.46 -16.20
C GLU A 77 -2.31 1.44 -16.62
N GLN A 78 -2.85 2.22 -15.67
CA GLN A 78 -3.83 3.28 -15.97
C GLN A 78 -3.24 4.32 -16.93
N THR A 79 -2.06 4.85 -16.65
CA THR A 79 -1.39 5.85 -17.51
C THR A 79 -1.15 5.31 -18.91
N LYS A 80 -0.69 4.05 -19.04
CA LYS A 80 -0.51 3.39 -20.35
C LYS A 80 -1.83 3.27 -21.10
N ARG A 81 -2.92 2.90 -20.41
CA ARG A 81 -4.25 2.75 -21.02
C ARG A 81 -4.82 4.10 -21.45
N THR A 82 -4.68 5.12 -20.62
CA THR A 82 -5.28 6.42 -20.91
C THR A 82 -4.47 7.22 -21.92
N LYS A 83 -3.19 6.89 -22.18
CA LYS A 83 -2.28 7.72 -23.01
C LYS A 83 -2.36 9.21 -22.66
N ILE A 84 -2.73 9.52 -21.42
CA ILE A 84 -2.70 10.89 -20.92
C ILE A 84 -1.25 11.09 -20.49
N GLU A 85 -0.41 11.35 -21.50
CA GLU A 85 0.69 12.28 -21.33
C GLU A 85 0.08 13.54 -20.72
N ALA A 86 0.54 13.88 -19.51
CA ALA A 86 0.32 15.21 -18.97
C ALA A 86 1.23 16.20 -19.70
#